data_AF-A0AAD6KGK0-F1
#
_entry.id   AF-A0AAD6KGK0-F1
#
_cell.length_a   1.000
_cell.length_b   1.000
_cell.length_c   1.000
_cell.angle_alpha   90.00
_cell.angle_beta   90.00
_cell.angle_gamma   90.00
#
_symmetry.space_group_name_H-M   'P 1'
#
loop_
_entity.id
_entity.type
_entity.pdbx_description
1 polymer ?
#
loop_
_entity_poly.entity_id
_entity_poly.type
_entity_poly.pdbx_seq_one_letter_code
_entity_poly.pdbx_strand_id
1 'polypeptide(L)'
;MRKEREKLKIDAWFATRKTSAAIRTALSHVENLITGVTKGYRYKMRFVYAHFPINASITNSNTAIEIRNFLGEKKVRKVDMLDGVTILRSEKVKDELVLDGNDIELVSRSAALINQKCHVKNKDIRKFLDGIYVSEKGTVVGEE
;
A
#
# COMPACT_ATOMS: atom_id res chain seq x y z
N MET A 1 36.90 6.82 18.40
CA MET A 1 35.78 6.03 18.94
C MET A 1 35.18 5.17 17.83
N ARG A 2 35.50 3.87 17.77
CA ARG A 2 34.77 2.94 16.90
C ARG A 2 33.44 2.63 17.60
N LYS A 3 32.34 3.22 17.13
CA LYS A 3 31.00 2.72 17.53
C LYS A 3 30.88 1.30 16.98
N GLU A 4 30.83 0.32 17.87
CA GLU A 4 30.44 -1.04 17.53
C GLU A 4 29.06 -0.95 16.87
N ARG A 5 28.89 -1.50 15.66
CA ARG A 5 27.59 -1.45 14.97
C ARG A 5 26.61 -2.28 15.79
N GLU A 6 25.53 -1.66 16.27
CA GLU A 6 24.42 -2.37 16.90
C GLU A 6 23.86 -3.39 15.89
N LYS A 7 23.87 -4.66 16.26
CA LYS A 7 23.43 -5.78 15.41
C LYS A 7 22.38 -6.59 16.16
N LEU A 8 21.29 -6.91 15.48
CA LEU A 8 20.32 -7.89 15.96
C LEU A 8 20.81 -9.29 15.60
N LYS A 9 21.04 -10.14 16.61
CA LYS A 9 21.42 -11.55 16.42
C LYS A 9 20.23 -12.45 16.80
N ILE A 10 19.87 -13.36 15.90
CA ILE A 10 18.85 -14.40 16.16
C ILE A 10 19.52 -15.76 15.94
N ASP A 11 19.58 -16.55 17.01
CA ASP A 11 20.13 -17.91 16.98
C ASP A 11 18.99 -18.92 17.12
N ALA A 12 19.10 -20.05 16.40
CA ALA A 12 18.21 -21.19 16.58
C ALA A 12 18.99 -22.50 16.58
N TRP A 13 18.81 -23.25 17.65
CA TRP A 13 19.49 -24.52 17.88
C TRP A 13 18.71 -25.66 17.23
N PHE A 14 19.43 -26.58 16.56
CA PHE A 14 18.85 -27.76 15.90
C PHE A 14 17.66 -27.42 14.97
N ALA A 15 17.75 -26.29 14.27
CA ALA A 15 16.66 -25.77 13.46
C ALA A 15 16.38 -26.66 12.23
N THR A 16 15.12 -27.05 12.06
CA THR A 16 14.67 -27.69 10.81
C THR A 16 14.59 -26.67 9.67
N ARG A 17 14.50 -27.14 8.41
CA ARG A 17 14.35 -26.25 7.24
C ARG A 17 13.17 -25.27 7.36
N LYS A 18 12.04 -25.74 7.93
CA LYS A 18 10.86 -24.89 8.18
C LYS A 18 11.16 -23.81 9.21
N THR A 19 11.81 -24.18 10.32
CA THR A 19 12.18 -23.24 11.39
C THR A 19 13.17 -22.18 10.90
N SER A 20 14.18 -22.58 10.11
CA SER A 20 15.14 -21.64 9.53
C SER A 20 14.49 -20.62 8.58
N ALA A 21 13.52 -21.06 7.78
CA ALA A 21 12.74 -20.16 6.92
C ALA A 21 11.90 -19.16 7.73
N ALA A 22 11.24 -19.62 8.80
CA ALA A 22 10.44 -18.75 9.66
C ALA A 22 11.30 -17.65 10.33
N ILE A 23 12.53 -17.97 10.73
CA ILE A 23 13.47 -16.98 11.29
C ILE A 23 13.83 -15.91 10.26
N ARG A 24 14.07 -16.29 9.00
CA ARG A 24 14.33 -15.32 7.93
C ARG A 24 13.12 -14.41 7.70
N THR A 25 11.91 -14.94 7.72
CA THR A 25 10.69 -14.13 7.63
C THR A 25 10.60 -13.14 8.80
N ALA A 26 10.85 -13.59 10.03
CA ALA A 26 10.85 -12.73 11.21
C ALA A 26 11.89 -11.60 11.09
N LEU A 27 13.10 -11.90 10.61
CA LEU A 27 14.13 -10.89 10.35
C LEU A 27 13.66 -9.84 9.33
N SER A 28 13.01 -10.26 8.25
CA SER A 28 12.46 -9.32 7.25
C SER A 28 11.35 -8.45 7.83
N HIS A 29 10.49 -8.97 8.71
CA HIS A 29 9.51 -8.13 9.40
C HIS A 29 10.19 -7.08 10.29
N VAL A 30 11.25 -7.45 11.02
CA VAL A 30 11.99 -6.48 11.84
C VAL A 30 12.67 -5.41 10.98
N GLU A 31 13.27 -5.78 9.86
CA GLU A 31 13.86 -4.83 8.91
C GLU A 31 12.81 -3.85 8.34
N ASN A 32 11.61 -4.36 8.03
CA ASN A 32 10.50 -3.54 7.60
C ASN A 32 10.03 -2.58 8.70
N LEU A 33 9.94 -3.05 9.95
CA LEU A 33 9.59 -2.20 11.10
C LEU A 33 10.61 -1.07 11.28
N ILE A 34 11.91 -1.37 11.21
CA ILE A 34 12.99 -0.37 11.31
C ILE A 34 12.88 0.64 10.17
N THR A 35 12.71 0.18 8.94
CA THR A 35 12.55 1.07 7.76
C THR A 35 11.31 1.94 7.91
N GLY A 36 10.22 1.37 8.41
CA GLY A 36 8.96 2.04 8.67
C GLY A 36 9.07 3.23 9.62
N VAL A 37 9.76 3.07 10.75
CA VAL A 37 9.95 4.17 11.72
C VAL A 37 11.03 5.16 11.32
N THR A 38 12.00 4.76 10.48
CA THR A 38 13.11 5.64 10.08
C THR A 38 12.80 6.45 8.82
N LYS A 39 12.23 5.81 7.79
CA LYS A 39 11.99 6.42 6.47
C LYS A 39 10.50 6.55 6.11
N GLY A 40 9.62 5.77 6.75
CA GLY A 40 8.21 5.65 6.38
C GLY A 40 8.00 4.96 5.04
N TYR A 41 6.79 4.45 4.79
CA TYR A 41 6.40 3.83 3.53
C TYR A 41 5.41 4.68 2.76
N ARG A 42 5.60 4.72 1.43
CA ARG A 42 4.76 5.45 0.49
C ARG A 42 4.40 4.57 -0.70
N TYR A 43 3.11 4.32 -0.88
CA TYR A 43 2.59 3.62 -2.05
C TYR A 43 1.84 4.62 -2.93
N LYS A 44 2.20 4.68 -4.21
CA LYS A 44 1.46 5.47 -5.20
C LYS A 44 0.52 4.55 -5.95
N MET A 45 -0.72 4.96 -6.10
CA MET A 45 -1.74 4.27 -6.87
C MET A 45 -2.26 5.16 -7.99
N ARG A 46 -2.45 4.59 -9.18
CA ARG A 46 -2.94 5.26 -10.38
C ARG A 46 -4.36 4.81 -10.72
N PHE A 47 -5.21 5.76 -11.11
CA PHE A 47 -6.50 5.47 -11.70
C PHE A 47 -6.31 5.21 -13.19
N VAL A 48 -6.73 4.03 -13.64
CA VAL A 48 -6.75 3.64 -15.04
C VAL A 48 -8.21 3.53 -15.43
N TYR A 49 -8.60 4.25 -16.48
CA TYR A 49 -9.97 4.23 -16.99
C TYR A 49 -9.96 4.49 -18.49
N ALA A 50 -10.91 3.89 -19.22
CA ALA A 50 -11.01 4.07 -20.66
C ALA A 50 -11.99 5.19 -21.05
N HIS A 51 -13.19 5.18 -20.46
CA HIS A 51 -14.28 6.06 -20.88
C HIS A 51 -14.93 6.82 -19.72
N PHE A 52 -15.22 6.11 -18.62
CA PHE A 52 -15.85 6.72 -17.44
C PHE A 52 -14.75 7.18 -16.45
N PRO A 53 -14.57 8.50 -16.23
CA PRO A 53 -13.57 8.98 -15.29
C PRO A 53 -13.93 8.57 -13.85
N ILE A 54 -12.95 8.01 -13.14
CA ILE A 54 -13.11 7.55 -11.76
C ILE A 54 -12.98 8.73 -10.81
N ASN A 55 -14.01 8.98 -10.01
CA ASN A 55 -14.01 10.05 -9.01
C ASN A 55 -13.68 9.49 -7.63
N ALA A 56 -12.54 9.88 -7.07
CA ALA A 56 -12.11 9.49 -5.74
C ALA A 56 -12.16 10.68 -4.78
N SER A 57 -13.03 10.60 -3.76
CA SER A 57 -13.17 11.60 -2.70
C SER A 57 -12.58 11.05 -1.40
N ILE A 58 -11.64 11.78 -0.82
CA ILE A 58 -11.08 11.45 0.50
C ILE A 58 -12.01 12.04 1.56
N THR A 59 -12.34 11.24 2.58
CA THR A 59 -13.30 11.56 3.64
C THR A 59 -12.72 11.16 4.99
N ASN A 60 -13.38 11.58 6.09
CA ASN A 60 -12.96 11.27 7.47
C ASN A 60 -11.48 11.61 7.74
N SER A 61 -11.08 12.85 7.49
CA SER A 61 -9.72 13.33 7.82
C SER A 61 -8.60 12.43 7.26
N ASN A 62 -8.68 12.06 5.98
CA ASN A 62 -7.71 11.21 5.26
C ASN A 62 -7.68 9.73 5.64
N THR A 63 -8.69 9.22 6.34
CA THR A 63 -8.76 7.81 6.77
C THR A 63 -9.77 6.97 5.97
N ALA A 64 -10.58 7.58 5.09
CA ALA A 64 -11.50 6.84 4.24
C ALA A 64 -11.54 7.41 2.83
N ILE A 65 -11.83 6.56 1.85
CA ILE A 65 -11.98 6.96 0.45
C ILE A 65 -13.29 6.44 -0.13
N GLU A 66 -13.97 7.34 -0.83
CA GLU A 66 -15.16 7.03 -1.61
C GLU A 66 -14.84 7.08 -3.09
N ILE A 67 -15.05 5.95 -3.77
CA ILE A 67 -14.84 5.81 -5.20
C ILE A 67 -16.22 5.80 -5.88
N ARG A 68 -16.42 6.73 -6.80
CA ARG A 68 -17.67 6.97 -7.53
C ARG A 68 -17.42 6.86 -9.04
N ASN A 69 -18.49 6.58 -9.79
CA ASN A 69 -18.48 6.50 -11.24
C ASN A 69 -17.52 5.44 -11.84
N PHE A 70 -17.16 4.43 -11.05
CA PHE A 70 -16.36 3.31 -11.56
C PHE A 70 -17.14 2.55 -12.63
N LEU A 71 -16.62 2.51 -13.86
CA LEU A 71 -17.28 1.92 -15.03
C LEU A 71 -18.70 2.45 -15.31
N GLY A 72 -19.01 3.68 -14.87
CA GLY A 72 -20.33 4.29 -15.00
C GLY A 72 -21.37 3.79 -13.99
N GLU A 73 -20.97 3.03 -12.98
CA GLU A 73 -21.88 2.58 -11.93
C GLU A 73 -22.35 3.75 -11.04
N LYS A 74 -23.64 3.72 -10.67
CA LYS A 74 -24.21 4.66 -9.67
C LYS A 74 -23.81 4.34 -8.23
N LYS A 75 -23.23 3.17 -7.98
CA LYS A 75 -22.86 2.70 -6.63
C LYS A 75 -21.61 3.42 -6.13
N VAL A 76 -21.66 3.93 -4.90
CA VAL A 76 -20.48 4.45 -4.20
C VAL A 76 -19.75 3.29 -3.54
N ARG A 77 -18.45 3.18 -3.78
CA ARG A 77 -17.57 2.17 -3.18
C ARG A 77 -16.73 2.85 -2.10
N LYS A 78 -17.10 2.64 -0.84
CA LYS A 78 -16.35 3.13 0.33
C LYS A 78 -15.28 2.13 0.73
N VAL A 79 -14.09 2.64 1.03
CA VAL A 79 -12.97 1.88 1.59
C VAL A 79 -12.42 2.66 2.77
N ASP A 80 -12.48 2.05 3.94
CA ASP A 80 -11.88 2.60 5.16
C ASP A 80 -10.42 2.11 5.22
N MET A 81 -9.50 3.02 5.53
CA MET A 81 -8.09 2.69 5.71
C MET A 81 -7.87 2.02 7.05
N LEU A 82 -6.75 1.31 7.14
CA LEU A 82 -6.28 0.77 8.39
C LEU A 82 -5.65 1.86 9.24
N ASP A 83 -5.58 1.59 10.55
CA ASP A 83 -5.06 2.55 11.51
C ASP A 83 -3.62 2.97 11.19
N GLY A 84 -3.31 4.24 11.37
CA GLY A 84 -1.99 4.81 11.05
C GLY A 84 -1.67 4.97 9.56
N VAL A 85 -2.60 4.67 8.64
CA VAL A 85 -2.44 4.90 7.18
C VAL A 85 -3.23 6.14 6.77
N THR A 86 -2.54 7.07 6.11
CA THR A 86 -3.14 8.30 5.58
C THR A 86 -3.20 8.24 4.06
N ILE A 87 -4.31 8.73 3.49
CA ILE A 87 -4.44 8.88 2.04
C ILE A 87 -4.36 10.35 1.66
N LEU A 88 -3.57 10.64 0.64
CA LEU A 88 -3.48 11.95 0.03
C LEU A 88 -3.72 11.82 -1.47
N ARG A 89 -4.28 12.87 -2.08
CA ARG A 89 -4.33 12.99 -3.53
C ARG A 89 -3.06 13.70 -3.99
N SER A 90 -2.39 13.15 -4.99
CA SER A 90 -1.18 13.75 -5.54
C SER A 90 -1.51 15.08 -6.22
N GLU A 91 -0.82 16.16 -5.85
CA GLU A 91 -0.96 17.46 -6.50
C GLU A 91 -0.18 17.51 -7.82
N LYS A 92 0.93 16.78 -7.87
CA LYS A 92 1.88 16.81 -9.00
C LYS A 92 1.38 16.02 -10.18
N VAL A 93 0.66 14.91 -9.93
CA VAL A 93 0.15 14.08 -11.00
C VAL A 93 -1.33 13.81 -10.84
N LYS A 94 -2.05 14.10 -11.92
CA LYS A 94 -3.47 13.81 -12.01
C LYS A 94 -3.72 12.31 -11.86
N ASP A 95 -4.87 11.99 -11.27
CA ASP A 95 -5.41 10.64 -11.19
C ASP A 95 -4.47 9.68 -10.42
N GLU A 96 -3.80 10.21 -9.39
CA GLU A 96 -2.90 9.48 -8.50
C GLU A 96 -3.29 9.67 -7.02
N LEU A 97 -3.30 8.58 -6.27
CA LEU A 97 -3.39 8.55 -4.81
C LEU A 97 -2.05 8.16 -4.21
N VAL A 98 -1.77 8.74 -3.06
CA VAL A 98 -0.59 8.42 -2.26
C VAL A 98 -1.09 7.88 -0.93
N LEU A 99 -0.64 6.68 -0.57
CA LEU A 99 -0.88 6.08 0.74
C LEU A 99 0.43 6.13 1.51
N ASP A 100 0.40 6.83 2.64
CA ASP A 100 1.54 7.00 3.53
C ASP A 100 1.27 6.35 4.88
N GLY A 101 2.28 5.70 5.44
CA GLY A 101 2.21 5.11 6.78
C GLY A 101 3.54 4.50 7.20
N ASN A 102 3.66 4.17 8.48
CA ASN A 102 4.90 3.61 9.02
C ASN A 102 4.96 2.07 8.93
N ASP A 103 3.81 1.40 8.81
CA ASP A 103 3.75 -0.06 8.71
C ASP A 103 3.45 -0.48 7.25
N ILE A 104 4.39 -1.22 6.65
CA ILE A 104 4.25 -1.74 5.28
C ILE A 104 3.06 -2.67 5.13
N GLU A 105 2.71 -3.47 6.14
CA GLU A 105 1.61 -4.41 6.08
C GLU A 105 0.28 -3.67 6.02
N LEU A 106 0.14 -2.62 6.82
CA LEU A 106 -1.07 -1.80 6.85
C LEU A 106 -1.21 -0.95 5.58
N VAL A 107 -0.12 -0.33 5.12
CA VAL A 107 -0.13 0.46 3.87
C VAL A 107 -0.45 -0.43 2.68
N SER A 108 0.21 -1.59 2.56
CA SER A 108 0.00 -2.51 1.45
C SER A 108 -1.39 -3.14 1.46
N ARG A 109 -1.92 -3.51 2.64
CA ARG A 109 -3.28 -4.06 2.77
C ARG A 109 -4.33 -3.01 2.45
N SER A 110 -4.13 -1.76 2.86
CA SER A 110 -5.01 -0.64 2.52
C SER A 110 -5.06 -0.41 1.00
N ALA A 111 -3.91 -0.41 0.32
CA ALA A 111 -3.85 -0.34 -1.14
C ALA A 111 -4.54 -1.54 -1.82
N ALA A 112 -4.37 -2.75 -1.27
CA ALA A 112 -5.04 -3.94 -1.78
C ALA A 112 -6.57 -3.87 -1.64
N LEU A 113 -7.10 -3.33 -0.53
CA LEU A 113 -8.53 -3.14 -0.33
C LEU A 113 -9.12 -2.18 -1.38
N ILE A 114 -8.42 -1.10 -1.71
CA ILE A 114 -8.81 -0.17 -2.79
C ILE A 114 -8.88 -0.92 -4.12
N ASN A 115 -7.83 -1.65 -4.48
CA ASN A 115 -7.78 -2.40 -5.74
C ASN A 115 -8.89 -3.46 -5.85
N GLN A 116 -9.08 -4.26 -4.81
CA GLN A 116 -10.12 -5.31 -4.78
C GLN A 116 -11.54 -4.71 -4.90
N LYS A 117 -11.76 -3.55 -4.29
CA LYS A 117 -13.04 -2.83 -4.40
C LYS A 117 -13.23 -2.27 -5.80
N CYS A 118 -12.18 -2.02 -6.57
CA CYS A 118 -12.26 -1.59 -7.97
C CYS A 118 -12.07 -2.73 -8.98
N HIS A 119 -12.27 -4.00 -8.58
CA HIS A 119 -12.18 -5.10 -9.54
C HIS A 119 -13.43 -5.19 -10.42
N VAL A 120 -13.22 -5.25 -11.74
CA VAL A 120 -14.28 -5.47 -12.73
C VAL A 120 -14.87 -6.87 -12.57
N LYS A 121 -16.20 -7.00 -12.59
CA LYS A 121 -16.92 -8.28 -12.51
C LYS A 121 -17.82 -8.48 -13.73
N ASN A 122 -18.09 -9.74 -14.09
CA ASN A 122 -19.00 -10.14 -15.17
C ASN A 122 -18.67 -9.53 -16.55
N LYS A 123 -17.40 -9.20 -16.81
CA LYS A 123 -16.87 -8.71 -18.09
C LYS A 123 -15.47 -9.30 -18.32
N ASP A 124 -14.99 -9.29 -19.57
CA ASP A 124 -13.61 -9.73 -19.86
C ASP A 124 -12.59 -8.72 -19.32
N ILE A 125 -11.85 -9.14 -18.30
CA ILE A 125 -10.83 -8.34 -17.61
C ILE A 125 -9.65 -7.95 -18.51
N ARG A 126 -9.45 -8.64 -19.63
CA ARG A 126 -8.37 -8.32 -20.59
C ARG A 126 -8.74 -7.14 -21.49
N LYS A 127 -10.03 -6.85 -21.62
CA LYS A 127 -10.55 -5.72 -22.39
C LYS A 127 -10.93 -4.53 -21.51
N PHE A 128 -11.50 -4.81 -20.34
CA PHE A 128 -11.85 -3.80 -19.34
C PHE A 128 -10.76 -3.75 -18.26
N LEU A 129 -9.75 -2.94 -18.52
CA LEU A 129 -8.58 -2.72 -17.65
C LEU A 129 -8.80 -1.56 -16.66
N ASP A 130 -10.03 -1.06 -16.54
CA ASP A 130 -10.39 0.02 -15.63
C ASP A 130 -10.19 -0.43 -14.17
N GLY A 131 -9.51 0.38 -13.37
CA GLY A 131 -9.15 0.03 -12.00
C GLY A 131 -8.25 1.06 -11.32
N ILE A 132 -7.91 0.77 -10.08
CA ILE A 132 -6.95 1.56 -9.30
C ILE A 132 -5.80 0.63 -8.93
N TYR A 133 -4.61 0.90 -9.46
CA TYR A 133 -3.46 0.00 -9.38
C TYR A 133 -2.30 0.65 -8.66
N VAL A 134 -1.50 -0.13 -7.93
CA VAL A 134 -0.25 0.34 -7.33
C VAL A 134 0.77 0.54 -8.45
N SER A 135 1.21 1.79 -8.66
CA SER A 135 2.20 2.15 -9.68
C SER A 135 3.62 2.13 -9.13
N GLU A 136 3.81 2.53 -7.88
CA GLU A 136 5.12 2.65 -7.25
C GLU A 136 5.04 2.27 -5.77
N LYS A 137 6.09 1.62 -5.29
CA LYS A 137 6.30 1.30 -3.87
C LYS A 137 7.65 1.89 -3.48
N GLY A 138 7.66 2.76 -2.47
CA GLY A 138 8.88 3.41 -2.01
C GLY A 138 8.77 3.84 -0.55
N THR A 139 9.73 4.66 -0.13
CA THR A 139 9.75 5.30 1.19
C THR A 139 9.32 6.76 1.10
N VAL A 140 8.90 7.34 2.24
CA VAL A 140 8.47 8.75 2.30
C VAL A 140 9.68 9.67 2.19
N VAL A 141 10.72 9.37 2.97
CA VAL A 141 12.03 10.03 2.88
C VAL A 141 12.81 9.33 1.77
N GLY A 142 13.15 10.07 0.72
CA GLY A 142 14.01 9.58 -0.35
C GLY A 142 15.41 9.28 0.18
N GLU A 143 16.09 8.33 -0.43
CA GLU A 143 17.54 8.18 -0.20
C GLU A 143 18.23 9.37 -0.87
N GLU A 144 18.89 10.22 -0.07
CA GLU A 144 19.90 11.17 -0.57
C GLU A 144 21.10 10.43 -1.16
#